data_AF-A0A261A0Z3-F1
#
_entry.id   AF-A0A261A0Z3-F1
#
_cell.length_a   1.000
_cell.length_b   1.000
_cell.length_c   1.000
_cell.angle_alpha   90.00
_cell.angle_beta   90.00
_cell.angle_gamma   90.00
#
_symmetry.space_group_name_H-M   'P 1'
#
loop_
_entity.id
_entity.type
_entity.pdbx_description
1 polymer ?
#
loop_
_entity_poly.entity_id
_entity_poly.type
_entity_poly.pdbx_seq_one_letter_code
_entity_poly.pdbx_strand_id
1 'polypeptide(L)'
;MSEANEKKFVIKHVFKSIGSIKSGQMVYGSPNEHFGYNWTLGTTWVLASTMNYIKLKCEKVPDDSSWSIEASISSEMLNKMGK
;
A
#
# COMPACT_ATOMS: atom_id res chain seq x y z
N MET A 1 9.66 -25.87 4.80
CA MET A 1 9.04 -25.26 6.01
C MET A 1 7.55 -25.51 5.93
N SER A 2 6.92 -26.00 7.00
CA SER A 2 5.49 -26.33 7.02
C SER A 2 4.64 -25.07 6.86
N GLU A 3 3.61 -25.12 6.01
CA GLU A 3 2.73 -23.99 5.65
C GLU A 3 1.93 -23.39 6.83
N ALA A 4 1.94 -24.04 7.99
CA ALA A 4 1.09 -23.71 9.13
C ALA A 4 1.46 -22.43 9.92
N ASN A 5 2.54 -21.73 9.56
CA ASN A 5 3.02 -20.54 10.30
C ASN A 5 3.23 -19.28 9.43
N GLU A 6 2.77 -19.27 8.18
CA GLU A 6 2.97 -18.12 7.31
C GLU A 6 1.97 -16.99 7.61
N LYS A 7 2.50 -15.84 8.04
CA LYS A 7 1.72 -14.63 8.31
C LYS A 7 1.38 -13.91 7.00
N LYS A 8 0.11 -13.96 6.58
CA LYS A 8 -0.40 -13.31 5.36
C LYS A 8 -1.55 -12.37 5.67
N PHE A 9 -1.65 -11.27 4.93
CA PHE A 9 -2.80 -10.38 4.96
C PHE A 9 -3.03 -9.74 3.59
N VAL A 10 -4.22 -9.16 3.40
CA VAL A 10 -4.60 -8.43 2.19
C VAL A 10 -5.08 -7.04 2.60
N ILE A 11 -4.50 -6.01 2.01
CA ILE A 11 -4.92 -4.62 2.18
C ILE A 11 -5.57 -4.12 0.89
N LYS A 12 -6.72 -3.45 1.00
CA LYS A 12 -7.45 -2.87 -0.13
C LYS A 12 -7.79 -1.42 0.18
N HIS A 13 -7.64 -0.54 -0.80
CA HIS A 13 -8.03 0.85 -0.67
C HIS A 13 -8.62 1.39 -1.98
N VAL A 14 -9.69 2.19 -1.87
CA VAL A 14 -10.32 2.85 -3.01
C VAL A 14 -9.95 4.33 -2.98
N PHE A 15 -9.02 4.73 -3.85
CA PHE A 15 -8.65 6.13 -4.02
C PHE A 15 -9.77 6.86 -4.78
N LYS A 16 -10.41 7.82 -4.11
CA LYS A 16 -11.47 8.67 -4.69
C LYS A 16 -10.87 9.95 -5.25
N SER A 17 -11.61 10.59 -6.16
CA SER A 17 -11.27 11.92 -6.69
C SER A 17 -9.88 12.00 -7.34
N ILE A 18 -9.44 10.93 -8.01
CA ILE A 18 -8.09 10.83 -8.61
C ILE A 18 -7.75 12.00 -9.55
N GLY A 19 -8.74 12.56 -10.26
CA GLY A 19 -8.54 13.70 -11.15
C GLY A 19 -8.21 15.02 -10.44
N SER A 20 -8.42 15.10 -9.12
CA SER A 20 -8.06 16.27 -8.29
C SER A 20 -6.69 16.16 -7.64
N ILE A 21 -6.07 14.97 -7.70
CA ILE A 21 -4.74 14.74 -7.14
C ILE A 21 -3.72 15.47 -8.02
N LYS A 22 -2.86 16.27 -7.41
CA LYS A 22 -1.80 16.97 -8.15
C LYS A 22 -0.85 15.95 -8.76
N SER A 23 -0.43 16.18 -10.00
CA SER A 23 0.53 15.30 -10.66
C SER A 23 1.78 15.10 -9.79
N GLY A 24 2.16 13.85 -9.53
CA GLY A 24 3.29 13.48 -8.69
C GLY A 24 3.01 13.45 -7.19
N GLN A 25 1.83 13.92 -6.73
CA GLN A 25 1.46 13.88 -5.32
C GLN A 25 1.21 12.44 -4.86
N MET A 26 1.90 12.03 -3.79
CA MET A 26 1.61 10.80 -3.08
C MET A 26 0.40 11.01 -2.16
N VAL A 27 -0.65 10.23 -2.36
CA VAL A 27 -1.81 10.16 -1.46
C VAL A 27 -1.82 8.82 -0.73
N TYR A 28 -2.33 8.81 0.49
CA TYR A 28 -2.37 7.65 1.36
C TYR A 28 -3.80 7.33 1.77
N GLY A 29 -4.11 6.04 1.88
CA GLY A 29 -5.31 5.57 2.53
C GLY A 29 -5.21 5.62 4.05
N SER A 30 -6.19 5.02 4.71
CA SER A 30 -6.16 4.83 6.17
C SER A 30 -5.19 3.70 6.56
N PRO A 31 -4.50 3.82 7.70
CA PRO A 31 -3.71 2.72 8.26
C PRO A 31 -4.56 1.49 8.59
N ASN A 32 -4.01 0.29 8.40
CA ASN A 32 -4.61 -0.99 8.78
C ASN A 32 -3.59 -1.78 9.61
N GLU A 33 -3.98 -2.19 10.82
CA GLU A 33 -3.11 -2.96 11.70
C GLU A 33 -3.05 -4.42 11.24
N HIS A 34 -1.82 -4.92 11.06
CA HIS A 34 -1.54 -6.34 10.88
C HIS A 34 -0.24 -6.73 11.56
N PHE A 35 -0.31 -7.76 12.41
CA PHE A 35 0.82 -8.37 13.11
C PHE A 35 1.60 -7.43 14.04
N GLY A 36 0.92 -6.45 14.62
CA GLY A 36 1.48 -5.43 15.51
C GLY A 36 1.98 -4.18 14.79
N TYR A 37 1.77 -4.07 13.48
CA TYR A 37 2.26 -2.96 12.67
C TYR A 37 1.14 -2.33 11.86
N ASN A 38 1.17 -1.00 11.73
CA ASN A 38 0.25 -0.28 10.87
C ASN A 38 0.75 -0.27 9.43
N TRP A 39 -0.10 -0.65 8.49
CA TRP A 39 0.18 -0.69 7.07
C TRP A 39 -0.73 0.26 6.31
N THR A 40 -0.16 1.05 5.41
CA THR A 40 -0.90 2.05 4.63
C THR A 40 -0.57 1.89 3.15
N LEU A 41 -1.60 1.77 2.32
CA LEU A 41 -1.47 1.87 0.87
C LEU A 41 -1.42 3.33 0.44
N GLY A 42 -0.47 3.66 -0.42
CA GLY A 42 -0.39 4.94 -1.09
C GLY A 42 -0.30 4.78 -2.59
N THR A 43 -0.68 5.83 -3.31
CA THR A 43 -0.52 5.91 -4.76
C THR A 43 -0.12 7.31 -5.18
N THR A 44 0.56 7.41 -6.32
CA THR A 44 0.80 8.68 -7.02
C THR A 44 0.45 8.52 -8.49
N TRP A 45 -0.12 9.58 -9.04
CA TRP A 45 -0.51 9.69 -10.44
C TRP A 45 0.31 10.81 -11.08
N VAL A 46 0.94 10.55 -12.22
CA VAL A 46 1.68 11.57 -12.96
C VAL A 46 0.89 11.87 -14.23
N LEU A 47 0.25 13.03 -14.34
CA LEU A 47 -0.67 13.34 -15.46
C LEU A 47 0.02 13.30 -16.83
N ALA A 48 1.32 13.61 -16.87
CA ALA A 48 2.13 13.61 -18.09
C ALA A 48 2.61 12.21 -18.50
N SER A 49 2.37 11.18 -17.69
CA SER A 49 2.73 9.80 -18.01
C SER A 49 1.56 8.84 -17.72
N THR A 50 1.60 7.66 -18.30
CA THR A 50 0.68 6.58 -17.91
C THR A 50 1.19 5.81 -16.68
N MET A 51 2.20 6.34 -15.98
CA MET A 51 2.84 5.67 -14.86
C MET A 51 2.09 5.97 -13.57
N ASN A 52 1.56 4.91 -12.98
CA ASN A 52 0.99 4.92 -11.63
C ASN A 52 1.90 4.11 -10.72
N TYR A 53 2.17 4.64 -9.53
CA TYR A 53 2.95 3.91 -8.53
C TYR A 53 2.06 3.51 -7.38
N ILE A 54 2.26 2.28 -6.88
CA ILE A 54 1.67 1.79 -5.64
C ILE A 54 2.78 1.72 -4.61
N LYS A 55 2.52 2.26 -3.42
CA LYS A 55 3.44 2.21 -2.28
C LYS A 55 2.75 1.51 -1.13
N LEU A 56 3.33 0.41 -0.64
CA LEU A 56 2.98 -0.15 0.66
C LEU A 56 3.90 0.46 1.70
N LYS A 57 3.35 1.16 2.68
CA LYS A 57 4.08 1.76 3.79
C LYS A 57 3.81 0.95 5.05
N CYS A 58 4.85 0.38 5.66
CA CYS A 58 4.81 -0.07 7.05
C CYS A 58 5.16 1.12 7.93
N GLU A 59 4.28 1.52 8.83
CA GLU A 59 4.52 2.60 9.76
C GLU A 59 5.26 2.06 10.98
N LYS A 60 6.36 2.73 11.32
CA LYS A 60 7.22 2.34 12.42
C LYS A 60 6.48 2.51 13.76
N VAL A 61 6.59 1.51 14.62
CA VAL A 61 6.29 1.66 16.05
C VAL A 61 7.39 2.54 16.67
N PRO A 62 7.06 3.65 17.36
CA PRO A 62 8.06 4.47 18.04
C PRO A 62 8.98 3.62 18.94
N ASP A 63 10.26 4.01 19.03
CA ASP A 63 11.26 3.47 19.97
C ASP A 63 12.00 2.16 19.66
N ASP A 64 11.81 1.53 18.51
CA ASP A 64 12.65 0.39 18.09
C ASP A 64 13.43 0.70 16.80
N SER A 65 14.73 0.96 16.89
CA SER A 65 15.60 1.23 15.73
C SER A 65 16.27 -0.01 15.15
N SER A 66 16.00 -1.21 15.69
CA SER A 66 16.79 -2.42 15.40
C SER A 66 16.08 -3.45 14.50
N TRP A 67 14.85 -3.17 14.05
CA TRP A 67 14.05 -4.13 13.32
C TRP A 67 14.05 -3.91 11.80
N SER A 68 13.83 -5.01 11.08
CA SER A 68 13.50 -5.04 9.66
C SER A 68 12.33 -6.00 9.42
N ILE A 69 11.58 -5.79 8.34
CA ILE A 69 10.54 -6.71 7.88
C ILE A 69 10.90 -7.15 6.47
N GLU A 70 10.82 -8.45 6.24
CA GLU A 70 10.87 -9.05 4.91
C GLU A 70 9.47 -9.55 4.55
N ALA A 71 9.00 -9.18 3.35
CA ALA A 71 7.68 -9.57 2.87
C ALA A 71 7.72 -9.80 1.36
N SER A 72 7.02 -10.84 0.91
CA SER A 72 6.70 -11.04 -0.50
C SER A 72 5.37 -10.35 -0.82
N ILE A 73 5.38 -9.46 -1.80
CA ILE A 73 4.22 -8.61 -2.13
C ILE A 73 3.74 -8.96 -3.54
N SER A 74 2.45 -9.28 -3.64
CA SER A 74 1.73 -9.25 -4.91
C SER A 74 0.77 -8.07 -4.88
N SER A 75 0.71 -7.32 -5.98
CA SER A 75 -0.13 -6.12 -6.07
C SER A 75 -0.89 -6.08 -7.38
N GLU A 76 -2.16 -5.68 -7.32
CA GLU A 76 -3.03 -5.51 -8.48
C GLU A 76 -3.74 -4.16 -8.38
N MET A 77 -3.75 -3.40 -9.47
CA MET A 77 -4.57 -2.21 -9.59
C MET A 77 -5.87 -2.57 -10.30
N LEU A 78 -6.97 -2.54 -9.56
CA LEU A 78 -8.29 -2.84 -10.10
C LEU A 78 -8.92 -1.56 -10.65
N ASN A 79 -9.25 -1.57 -11.94
CA ASN A 79 -10.08 -0.53 -12.54
C ASN A 79 -11.55 -0.98 -12.52
N LYS A 80 -12.46 -0.13 -12.04
CA LYS A 80 -13.90 -0.41 -12.02
C LYS A 80 -14.57 -0.17 -13.37
N MET A 81 -13.83 0.21 -14.41
CA MET A 81 -14.30 0.13 -15.79
C MET A 81 -14.40 -1.36 -16.19
N GLY A 82 -15.48 -1.99 -15.73
CA GLY A 82 -15.91 -3.30 -16.21
C GLY A 82 -16.40 -3.21 -17.65
N LYS A 83 -16.33 -4.36 -18.33
CA LYS A 83 -16.93 -4.69 -19.62
C LYS A 83 -18.30 -4.06 -19.85
#